data_AF-A0A812BGQ9-F1
#
_entry.id   AF-A0A812BGQ9-F1
#
_cell.length_a   1.000
_cell.length_b   1.000
_cell.length_c   1.000
_cell.angle_alpha   90.00
_cell.angle_beta   90.00
_cell.angle_gamma   90.00
#
_symmetry.space_group_name_H-M   'P 1'
#
loop_
_entity.id
_entity.type
_entity.pdbx_description
1 polymer ?
#
loop_
_entity_poly.entity_id
_entity_poly.type
_entity_poly.pdbx_seq_one_letter_code
_entity_poly.pdbx_strand_id
1 'polypeptide(L)'
;MTFLVVSKPNPFTCGAQQFGIGLCFSITYASILTKTNRIARIFRAGKRTAKRPKFISPRSQLFICGSLVSLQLAIGVVWLMMSPPIAIPFYANRNDHQLICKAARGFSYMIGFSYPILLVNICTIYAILTRKIPEAFNESKYIGFTMYTTFIIWLAFVPIYFTTAHNIKVRMATMCVSISLSATVALLCMFTPKLYIILLHPERNVRQSMMASKMMVPKTNSSTARVDSGTQADGTWLSNYFLVFFYFILEKLK
;
A
#
# COMPACT_ATOMS: atom_id res chain seq x y z
N MET A 1 -7.68 5.01 -10.32
CA MET A 1 -6.94 4.38 -11.45
C MET A 1 -7.78 3.33 -12.17
N THR A 2 -8.52 2.45 -11.49
CA THR A 2 -9.34 1.39 -12.11
C THR A 2 -10.30 1.90 -13.21
N PHE A 3 -11.04 2.98 -12.95
CA PHE A 3 -11.93 3.59 -13.97
C PHE A 3 -11.18 4.10 -15.20
N LEU A 4 -9.97 4.64 -15.04
CA LEU A 4 -9.16 5.12 -16.16
C LEU A 4 -8.66 3.96 -17.02
N VAL A 5 -8.42 2.78 -16.44
CA VAL A 5 -8.00 1.57 -17.17
C VAL A 5 -9.12 1.02 -18.05
N VAL A 6 -10.37 1.12 -17.60
CA VAL A 6 -11.57 0.64 -18.32
C VAL A 6 -12.10 1.70 -19.32
N SER A 7 -11.73 2.97 -19.14
CA SER A 7 -12.18 4.06 -20.01
C SER A 7 -11.70 3.89 -21.45
N LYS A 8 -12.47 4.44 -22.41
CA LYS A 8 -12.10 4.43 -23.84
C LYS A 8 -10.69 5.00 -24.03
N PRO A 9 -9.76 4.27 -24.68
CA PRO A 9 -8.39 4.74 -24.88
C PRO A 9 -8.35 6.02 -25.71
N ASN A 10 -7.61 7.00 -25.19
CA ASN A 10 -7.24 8.24 -25.86
C ASN A 10 -5.86 8.66 -25.31
N PRO A 11 -5.16 9.62 -25.93
CA PRO A 11 -3.83 10.02 -25.47
C PRO A 11 -3.77 10.41 -23.98
N PHE A 12 -4.82 11.05 -23.47
CA PHE A 12 -4.92 11.44 -22.06
C PHE A 12 -5.09 10.23 -21.13
N THR A 13 -6.03 9.32 -21.41
CA THR A 13 -6.25 8.12 -20.59
C THR A 13 -5.05 7.18 -20.65
N CYS A 14 -4.41 7.06 -21.81
CA CYS A 14 -3.18 6.28 -21.96
C CYS A 14 -2.01 6.89 -21.16
N GLY A 15 -1.84 8.21 -21.19
CA GLY A 15 -0.83 8.89 -20.37
C GLY A 15 -1.10 8.72 -18.87
N ALA A 16 -2.37 8.88 -18.47
CA ALA A 16 -2.79 8.70 -17.09
C ALA A 16 -2.60 7.25 -16.60
N GLN A 17 -2.85 6.24 -17.44
CA GLN A 17 -2.56 4.83 -17.12
C GLN A 17 -1.05 4.58 -17.00
N GLN A 18 -0.27 5.02 -17.98
CA GLN A 18 1.17 4.82 -18.06
C GLN A 18 1.91 5.43 -16.86
N PHE A 19 1.50 6.63 -16.44
CA PHE A 19 2.14 7.36 -15.35
C PHE A 19 1.47 7.14 -13.99
N GLY A 20 0.14 7.28 -13.95
CA GLY A 20 -0.62 7.37 -12.70
C GLY A 20 -0.64 6.07 -11.90
N ILE A 21 -0.58 4.91 -12.57
CA ILE A 21 -0.59 3.62 -11.88
C ILE A 21 0.68 3.45 -11.05
N GLY A 22 1.86 3.57 -11.64
CA GLY A 22 3.13 3.47 -10.90
C GLY A 22 3.23 4.53 -9.80
N LEU A 23 2.75 5.75 -10.06
CA LEU A 23 2.77 6.85 -9.09
C LEU A 23 1.88 6.58 -7.86
N CYS A 24 0.64 6.13 -8.05
CA CYS A 24 -0.27 5.82 -6.94
C CYS A 24 0.29 4.74 -6.01
N PHE A 25 0.87 3.68 -6.60
CA PHE A 25 1.52 2.63 -5.83
C PHE A 25 2.73 3.17 -5.07
N SER A 26 3.57 3.96 -5.73
CA SER A 26 4.77 4.52 -5.11
C SER A 26 4.44 5.45 -3.95
N ILE A 27 3.44 6.32 -4.08
CA ILE A 27 2.97 7.17 -2.97
C ILE A 27 2.53 6.31 -1.78
N THR A 28 1.72 5.28 -2.05
CA THR A 28 1.20 4.39 -1.01
C THR A 28 2.34 3.67 -0.30
N TYR A 29 3.17 2.91 -1.02
CA TYR A 29 4.21 2.09 -0.40
C TYR A 29 5.41 2.88 0.11
N ALA A 30 5.76 4.03 -0.48
CA ALA A 30 6.77 4.92 0.10
C ALA A 30 6.34 5.47 1.48
N SER A 31 5.06 5.80 1.64
CA SER A 31 4.52 6.25 2.94
C SER A 31 4.59 5.15 4.00
N ILE A 32 4.19 3.92 3.64
CA ILE A 32 4.23 2.77 4.55
C ILE A 32 5.69 2.43 4.89
N LEU A 33 6.58 2.39 3.90
CA LEU A 33 8.01 2.16 4.09
C LEU A 33 8.63 3.20 5.03
N THR A 34 8.33 4.47 4.84
CA THR A 34 8.83 5.55 5.69
C THR A 34 8.37 5.36 7.14
N LYS A 35 7.11 4.95 7.34
CA LYS A 35 6.53 4.65 8.65
C LYS A 35 7.21 3.44 9.31
N THR A 36 7.34 2.32 8.60
CA THR A 36 7.96 1.09 9.14
C THR A 36 9.46 1.26 9.39
N ASN A 37 10.17 1.97 8.50
CA ASN A 37 11.58 2.31 8.67
C ASN A 37 11.80 3.17 9.92
N ARG A 38 10.95 4.18 10.15
CA ARG A 38 10.98 4.98 11.38
C ARG A 38 10.79 4.11 12.63
N ILE A 39 9.79 3.23 12.63
CA ILE A 39 9.54 2.29 13.74
C ILE A 39 10.79 1.43 13.99
N ALA A 40 11.32 0.80 12.94
CA ALA A 40 12.53 -0.02 13.02
C ALA A 40 13.73 0.75 13.61
N ARG A 41 13.93 2.02 13.21
CA ARG A 41 15.00 2.88 13.76
C ARG A 41 14.82 3.18 15.24
N ILE A 42 13.60 3.49 15.68
CA ILE A 42 13.30 3.80 17.09
C ILE A 42 13.64 2.59 17.97
N PHE A 43 13.13 1.42 17.62
CA PHE A 43 13.35 0.21 18.42
C PHE A 43 14.80 -0.26 18.39
N ARG A 44 15.48 -0.17 17.23
CA ARG A 44 16.90 -0.52 17.14
C ARG A 44 17.77 0.42 17.98
N ALA A 45 17.46 1.72 18.00
CA ALA A 45 18.17 2.69 18.82
C ALA A 45 17.89 2.47 20.32
N GLY A 46 16.62 2.26 20.71
CA GLY A 46 16.24 2.03 22.10
C GLY A 46 16.91 0.80 22.75
N LYS A 47 17.28 -0.21 21.96
CA LYS A 47 18.08 -1.36 22.45
C LYS A 47 19.54 -1.03 22.76
N ARG A 48 20.09 0.05 22.20
CA ARG A 48 21.52 0.39 22.27
C ARG A 48 21.79 1.69 23.03
N THR A 49 20.86 2.63 23.04
CA THR A 49 21.03 3.97 23.61
C THR A 49 19.68 4.61 23.93
N ALA A 50 19.64 5.44 24.97
CA ALA A 50 18.51 6.32 25.26
C ALA A 50 18.46 7.56 24.35
N LYS A 51 19.52 7.81 23.54
CA LYS A 51 19.59 8.96 22.65
C LYS A 51 18.60 8.82 21.49
N ARG A 52 17.86 9.89 21.19
CA ARG A 52 16.89 9.92 20.08
C ARG A 52 17.60 9.67 18.74
N PRO A 53 17.16 8.69 17.92
CA PRO A 53 17.79 8.42 16.64
C PRO A 53 17.59 9.57 15.64
N LYS A 54 18.52 9.70 14.69
CA LYS A 54 18.42 10.64 13.56
C LYS A 54 17.24 10.26 12.66
N PHE A 55 16.69 11.23 11.91
CA PHE A 55 15.58 11.04 10.95
C PHE A 55 14.23 10.62 11.54
N ILE A 56 13.93 11.04 12.78
CA ILE A 56 12.61 10.84 13.41
C ILE A 56 11.68 12.04 13.20
N SER A 57 12.20 13.19 12.76
CA SER A 57 11.38 14.39 12.56
C SER A 57 10.39 14.24 11.40
N PRO A 58 9.18 14.85 11.48
CA PRO A 58 8.20 14.83 10.40
C PRO A 58 8.77 15.36 9.07
N ARG A 59 9.59 16.41 9.12
CA ARG A 59 10.26 16.97 7.92
C ARG A 59 11.17 15.95 7.24
N SER A 60 11.95 15.19 8.02
CA SER A 60 12.80 14.14 7.47
C SER A 60 11.99 12.98 6.88
N GLN A 61 10.86 12.62 7.48
CA GLN A 61 9.99 11.57 6.94
C GLN A 61 9.36 11.99 5.61
N LEU A 62 8.90 13.25 5.52
CA LEU A 62 8.39 13.81 4.28
C LEU A 62 9.48 13.84 3.20
N PHE A 63 10.71 14.21 3.56
CA PHE A 63 11.83 14.20 2.61
C PHE A 63 12.16 12.79 2.11
N ILE A 64 12.21 11.78 2.99
CA ILE A 64 12.44 10.38 2.61
C ILE A 64 11.31 9.90 1.69
N CYS A 65 10.05 10.08 2.10
CA CYS A 65 8.90 9.68 1.30
C CYS A 65 8.89 10.39 -0.07
N GLY A 66 9.11 11.70 -0.08
CA GLY A 66 9.20 12.52 -1.28
C GLY A 66 10.31 12.06 -2.21
N SER A 67 11.48 11.69 -1.69
CA SER A 67 12.61 11.18 -2.49
C SER A 67 12.27 9.86 -3.20
N LEU A 68 11.54 8.96 -2.53
CA LEU A 68 11.09 7.70 -3.11
C LEU A 68 10.02 7.94 -4.19
N VAL A 69 9.07 8.84 -3.93
CA VAL A 69 8.04 9.21 -4.91
C VAL A 69 8.67 9.93 -6.11
N SER A 70 9.64 10.82 -5.89
CA SER A 70 10.32 11.54 -6.98
C SER A 70 11.09 10.61 -7.92
N LEU A 71 11.61 9.50 -7.40
CA LEU A 71 12.23 8.48 -8.23
C LEU A 71 11.20 7.85 -9.18
N GLN A 72 10.00 7.51 -8.70
CA GLN A 72 8.93 7.03 -9.58
C GLN A 72 8.48 8.10 -10.58
N LEU A 73 8.39 9.37 -10.16
CA LEU A 73 8.07 10.47 -11.06
C LEU A 73 9.08 10.54 -12.21
N ALA A 74 10.37 10.46 -11.91
CA ALA A 74 11.42 10.45 -12.92
C ALA A 74 11.30 9.26 -13.88
N ILE A 75 11.08 8.03 -13.36
CA ILE A 75 10.85 6.83 -14.18
C ILE A 75 9.64 7.05 -15.12
N GLY A 76 8.54 7.59 -14.59
CA GLY A 76 7.33 7.86 -15.36
C GLY A 76 7.54 8.91 -16.46
N VAL A 77 8.24 9.99 -16.16
CA VAL A 77 8.58 11.04 -17.15
C VAL A 77 9.48 10.48 -18.24
N VAL A 78 10.55 9.77 -17.89
CA VAL A 78 11.46 9.14 -18.86
C VAL A 78 10.69 8.17 -19.75
N TRP A 79 9.77 7.39 -19.17
CA TRP A 79 8.94 6.46 -19.95
C TRP A 79 7.98 7.18 -20.91
N LEU A 80 7.36 8.29 -20.50
CA LEU A 80 6.51 9.10 -21.40
C LEU A 80 7.32 9.71 -22.56
N MET A 81 8.57 10.12 -22.31
CA MET A 81 9.46 10.66 -23.35
C MET A 81 9.88 9.59 -24.36
N MET A 82 10.23 8.38 -23.90
CA MET A 82 10.62 7.27 -24.77
C MET A 82 9.42 6.65 -25.50
N SER A 83 8.23 6.69 -24.90
CA SER A 83 7.03 6.05 -25.41
C SER A 83 5.83 6.97 -25.18
N PRO A 84 5.54 7.86 -26.15
CA PRO A 84 4.44 8.80 -26.02
C PRO A 84 3.10 8.07 -25.91
N PRO A 85 2.17 8.57 -25.08
CA PRO A 85 0.89 7.92 -24.84
C PRO A 85 -0.04 8.14 -26.03
N ILE A 86 -0.17 7.09 -26.85
CA ILE A 86 -1.09 7.09 -28.00
C ILE A 86 -2.01 5.88 -27.93
N ALA A 87 -3.24 6.08 -28.41
CA ALA A 87 -4.20 5.01 -28.62
C ALA A 87 -4.01 4.44 -30.04
N ILE A 88 -3.87 3.13 -30.15
CA ILE A 88 -3.63 2.42 -31.41
C ILE A 88 -4.69 1.34 -31.61
N PRO A 89 -5.09 1.05 -32.86
CA PRO A 89 -5.94 -0.09 -33.15
C PRO A 89 -5.18 -1.39 -32.93
N PHE A 90 -5.87 -2.39 -32.38
CA PHE A 90 -5.37 -3.74 -32.13
C PHE A 90 -6.39 -4.74 -32.65
N TYR A 91 -5.88 -5.67 -33.47
CA TYR A 91 -6.67 -6.70 -34.13
C TYR A 91 -6.24 -8.05 -33.57
N ALA A 92 -7.05 -8.61 -32.68
CA ALA A 92 -6.81 -9.97 -32.15
C ALA A 92 -7.22 -11.03 -33.18
N ASN A 93 -8.32 -10.78 -33.89
CA ASN A 93 -8.88 -11.61 -34.96
C ASN A 93 -9.46 -10.70 -36.06
N ARG A 94 -9.78 -11.28 -37.23
CA ARG A 94 -10.30 -10.55 -38.41
C ARG A 94 -11.57 -9.72 -38.14
N ASN A 95 -12.33 -10.07 -37.10
CA ASN A 95 -13.59 -9.42 -36.72
C ASN A 95 -13.52 -8.64 -35.38
N ASP A 96 -12.36 -8.59 -34.72
CA ASP A 96 -12.22 -7.98 -33.39
C ASP A 96 -11.39 -6.69 -33.49
N HIS A 97 -12.09 -5.55 -33.55
CA HIS A 97 -11.49 -4.23 -33.65
C HIS A 97 -11.50 -3.55 -32.28
N GLN A 98 -10.35 -3.50 -31.61
CA GLN A 98 -10.23 -2.86 -30.30
C GLN A 98 -9.23 -1.72 -30.35
N LEU A 99 -9.55 -0.62 -29.68
CA LEU A 99 -8.59 0.45 -29.44
C LEU A 99 -7.88 0.15 -28.12
N ILE A 100 -6.54 0.22 -28.10
CA ILE A 100 -5.74 0.00 -26.90
C ILE A 100 -4.70 1.10 -26.76
N CYS A 101 -4.17 1.32 -25.55
CA CYS A 101 -2.98 2.15 -25.38
C CYS A 101 -1.75 1.44 -25.93
N LYS A 102 -0.83 2.16 -26.57
CA LYS A 102 0.44 1.60 -27.08
C LYS A 102 1.22 0.86 -25.99
N ALA A 103 1.23 1.38 -24.76
CA ALA A 103 1.85 0.74 -23.59
C ALA A 103 1.20 -0.62 -23.23
N ALA A 104 -0.06 -0.84 -23.59
CA ALA A 104 -0.75 -2.10 -23.42
C ALA A 104 -0.31 -3.16 -24.45
N ARG A 105 0.38 -2.78 -25.53
CA ARG A 105 0.97 -3.72 -26.48
C ARG A 105 2.31 -4.23 -25.92
N GLY A 106 2.51 -5.54 -25.91
CA GLY A 106 3.70 -6.17 -25.32
C GLY A 106 3.68 -6.13 -23.79
N PHE A 107 4.83 -5.90 -23.16
CA PHE A 107 5.00 -5.95 -21.69
C PHE A 107 5.38 -4.59 -21.08
N SER A 108 5.14 -3.48 -21.78
CA SER A 108 5.64 -2.16 -21.40
C SER A 108 5.15 -1.71 -20.01
N TYR A 109 3.94 -2.10 -19.59
CA TYR A 109 3.46 -1.81 -18.23
C TYR A 109 4.33 -2.38 -17.11
N MET A 110 5.10 -3.45 -17.36
CA MET A 110 6.04 -3.98 -16.37
C MET A 110 7.13 -2.97 -16.00
N ILE A 111 7.51 -2.07 -16.92
CA ILE A 111 8.47 -0.99 -16.63
C ILE A 111 7.91 -0.09 -15.52
N GLY A 112 6.65 0.33 -15.65
CA GLY A 112 5.97 1.15 -14.65
C GLY A 112 5.74 0.46 -13.30
N PHE A 113 5.66 -0.87 -13.29
CA PHE A 113 5.48 -1.68 -12.08
C PHE A 113 6.78 -2.13 -11.41
N SER A 114 7.92 -2.07 -12.11
CA SER A 114 9.20 -2.54 -11.58
C SER A 114 9.56 -1.89 -10.24
N TYR A 115 9.53 -0.56 -10.16
CA TYR A 115 9.83 0.18 -8.93
C TYR A 115 8.78 -0.03 -7.82
N PRO A 116 7.47 0.03 -8.09
CA PRO A 116 6.44 -0.38 -7.12
C PRO A 116 6.63 -1.77 -6.54
N ILE A 117 6.97 -2.76 -7.37
CA ILE A 117 7.24 -4.14 -6.92
C ILE A 117 8.46 -4.14 -5.99
N LEU A 118 9.54 -3.43 -6.34
CA LEU A 118 10.71 -3.29 -5.46
C LEU A 118 10.36 -2.64 -4.13
N LEU A 119 9.55 -1.57 -4.15
CA LEU A 119 9.05 -0.93 -2.94
C LEU A 119 8.28 -1.91 -2.05
N VAL A 120 7.36 -2.71 -2.61
CA VAL A 120 6.60 -3.74 -1.90
C VAL A 120 7.51 -4.81 -1.28
N ASN A 121 8.56 -5.23 -1.98
CA ASN A 121 9.55 -6.19 -1.46
C ASN A 121 10.29 -5.61 -0.24
N ILE A 122 10.85 -4.41 -0.37
CA ILE A 122 11.56 -3.73 0.73
C ILE A 122 10.62 -3.52 1.92
N CYS A 123 9.41 -3.04 1.63
CA CYS A 123 8.31 -2.91 2.57
C CYS A 123 8.04 -4.19 3.37
N THR A 124 7.94 -5.33 2.69
CA THR A 124 7.73 -6.64 3.30
C THR A 124 8.89 -7.04 4.20
N ILE A 125 10.14 -6.82 3.77
CA ILE A 125 11.33 -7.06 4.60
C ILE A 125 11.27 -6.24 5.89
N TYR A 126 10.98 -4.95 5.81
CA TYR A 126 10.84 -4.10 7.00
C TYR A 126 9.70 -4.54 7.90
N ALA A 127 8.56 -4.98 7.34
CA ALA A 127 7.46 -5.51 8.12
C ALA A 127 7.84 -6.79 8.89
N ILE A 128 8.65 -7.67 8.31
CA ILE A 128 9.16 -8.86 9.00
C ILE A 128 10.09 -8.44 10.15
N LEU A 129 10.99 -7.48 9.91
CA LEU A 129 11.91 -6.98 10.93
C LEU A 129 11.18 -6.35 12.12
N THR A 130 10.05 -5.67 11.87
CA THR A 130 9.28 -5.02 12.93
C THR A 130 8.40 -5.96 13.74
N ARG A 131 8.09 -7.18 13.26
CA ARG A 131 7.28 -8.16 14.03
C ARG A 131 7.88 -8.60 15.37
N LYS A 132 9.21 -8.56 15.50
CA LYS A 132 9.92 -8.98 16.74
C LYS A 132 9.92 -7.92 17.83
N ILE A 133 9.33 -6.76 17.53
CA ILE A 133 9.20 -5.67 18.48
C ILE A 133 7.95 -5.99 19.32
N PRO A 134 8.00 -5.96 20.67
CA PRO A 134 6.80 -6.05 21.48
C PRO A 134 5.93 -4.83 21.17
N GLU A 135 4.98 -5.04 20.27
CA GLU A 135 4.17 -4.00 19.66
C GLU A 135 3.25 -3.39 20.72
N ALA A 136 3.23 -2.05 20.77
CA ALA A 136 2.12 -1.30 21.31
C ALA A 136 0.86 -1.71 20.53
N PHE A 137 0.15 -2.72 21.05
CA PHE A 137 -1.13 -3.31 20.67
C PHE A 137 -1.59 -3.08 19.20
N ASN A 138 -1.50 -4.14 18.39
CA ASN A 138 -2.18 -4.39 17.10
C ASN A 138 -1.76 -3.58 15.85
N GLU A 139 -1.23 -2.35 15.93
CA GLU A 139 -0.96 -1.51 14.73
C GLU A 139 0.09 -2.13 13.79
N SER A 140 1.10 -2.73 14.39
CA SER A 140 2.10 -3.62 13.82
C SER A 140 1.64 -4.75 12.90
N LYS A 141 0.82 -5.61 13.51
CA LYS A 141 0.15 -6.75 12.89
C LYS A 141 -0.62 -6.36 11.64
N TYR A 142 -1.38 -5.26 11.68
CA TYR A 142 -2.12 -4.78 10.50
C TYR A 142 -1.20 -4.33 9.38
N ILE A 143 -0.13 -3.59 9.69
CA ILE A 143 0.88 -3.20 8.68
C ILE A 143 1.52 -4.44 8.07
N GLY A 144 1.90 -5.42 8.91
CA GLY A 144 2.43 -6.70 8.45
C GLY A 144 1.46 -7.37 7.48
N PHE A 145 0.22 -7.59 7.89
CA PHE A 145 -0.80 -8.22 7.07
C PHE A 145 -1.00 -7.50 5.73
N THR A 146 -1.06 -6.16 5.71
CA THR A 146 -1.12 -5.38 4.47
C THR A 146 0.04 -5.71 3.53
N MET A 147 1.27 -5.74 4.05
CA MET A 147 2.46 -6.00 3.24
C MET A 147 2.48 -7.42 2.69
N TYR A 148 2.19 -8.44 3.50
CA TYR A 148 2.19 -9.84 3.04
C TYR A 148 1.12 -10.07 1.98
N THR A 149 -0.12 -9.63 2.23
CA THR A 149 -1.22 -9.81 1.30
C THR A 149 -0.94 -9.08 -0.02
N THR A 150 -0.44 -7.83 0.05
CA THR A 150 0.02 -7.11 -1.15
C THR A 150 1.09 -7.91 -1.89
N PHE A 151 2.12 -8.37 -1.20
CA PHE A 151 3.24 -9.10 -1.82
C PHE A 151 2.75 -10.35 -2.56
N ILE A 152 1.83 -11.13 -1.97
CA ILE A 152 1.23 -12.30 -2.62
C ILE A 152 0.43 -11.90 -3.86
N ILE A 153 -0.35 -10.80 -3.81
CA ILE A 153 -1.09 -10.29 -4.97
C ILE A 153 -0.13 -9.96 -6.12
N TRP A 154 1.00 -9.31 -5.84
CA TRP A 154 2.00 -8.98 -6.84
C TRP A 154 2.73 -10.21 -7.38
N LEU A 155 3.06 -11.18 -6.52
CA LEU A 155 3.64 -12.45 -6.95
C LEU A 155 2.71 -13.25 -7.86
N ALA A 156 1.40 -13.19 -7.65
CA ALA A 156 0.42 -13.83 -8.54
C ALA A 156 0.21 -13.02 -9.83
N PHE A 157 0.17 -11.69 -9.73
CA PHE A 157 -0.04 -10.80 -10.88
C PHE A 157 1.04 -10.93 -11.95
N VAL A 158 2.32 -10.96 -11.55
CA VAL A 158 3.46 -11.01 -12.48
C VAL A 158 3.37 -12.19 -13.47
N PRO A 159 3.28 -13.46 -13.04
CA PRO A 159 3.18 -14.59 -13.96
C PRO A 159 1.90 -14.53 -14.79
N ILE A 160 0.75 -14.15 -14.21
CA ILE A 160 -0.51 -14.02 -14.96
C ILE A 160 -0.39 -12.97 -16.07
N TYR A 161 0.28 -11.85 -15.80
CA TYR A 161 0.50 -10.79 -16.79
C TYR A 161 1.32 -11.27 -17.99
N PHE A 162 2.34 -12.11 -17.75
CA PHE A 162 3.16 -12.68 -18.81
C PHE A 162 2.47 -13.82 -19.57
N THR A 163 1.78 -14.73 -18.89
CA THR A 163 1.08 -15.86 -19.54
C THR A 163 -0.12 -15.39 -20.38
N THR A 164 -0.71 -14.25 -20.03
CA THR A 164 -1.87 -13.68 -20.71
C THR A 164 -1.47 -12.72 -21.85
N ALA A 165 -0.26 -12.87 -22.42
CA ALA A 165 0.26 -11.98 -23.47
C ALA A 165 -0.66 -11.88 -24.70
N HIS A 166 -1.35 -12.98 -25.04
CA HIS A 166 -2.23 -13.06 -26.21
C HIS A 166 -3.66 -12.54 -25.96
N ASN A 167 -4.05 -12.36 -24.69
CA ASN A 167 -5.42 -11.98 -24.31
C ASN A 167 -5.44 -10.63 -23.58
N ILE A 168 -5.39 -9.54 -24.34
CA ILE A 168 -5.24 -8.19 -23.77
C ILE A 168 -6.36 -7.81 -22.79
N LYS A 169 -7.60 -8.25 -23.06
CA LYS A 169 -8.75 -8.06 -22.15
C LYS A 169 -8.51 -8.68 -20.79
N VAL A 170 -8.11 -9.95 -20.75
CA VAL A 170 -7.83 -10.69 -19.51
C VAL A 170 -6.65 -10.05 -18.79
N ARG A 171 -5.60 -9.67 -19.50
CA ARG A 171 -4.42 -9.02 -18.90
C ARG A 171 -4.76 -7.68 -18.23
N MET A 172 -5.56 -6.84 -18.91
CA MET A 172 -6.00 -5.56 -18.35
C MET A 172 -6.97 -5.78 -17.17
N ALA A 173 -7.84 -6.79 -17.24
CA ALA A 173 -8.71 -7.16 -16.13
C ALA A 173 -7.92 -7.62 -14.91
N THR A 174 -6.95 -8.52 -15.06
CA THR A 174 -6.07 -8.95 -13.96
C THR A 174 -5.32 -7.76 -13.36
N MET A 175 -4.80 -6.86 -14.19
CA MET A 175 -4.15 -5.62 -13.73
C MET A 175 -5.11 -4.75 -12.89
N CYS A 176 -6.33 -4.52 -13.36
CA CYS A 176 -7.35 -3.79 -12.60
C CYS A 176 -7.68 -4.43 -11.25
N VAL A 177 -7.85 -5.76 -11.23
CA VAL A 177 -8.18 -6.53 -10.03
C VAL A 177 -7.03 -6.46 -9.03
N SER A 178 -5.80 -6.75 -9.46
CA SER A 178 -4.62 -6.69 -8.59
C SER A 178 -4.39 -5.30 -8.01
N ILE A 179 -4.60 -4.24 -8.82
CA ILE A 179 -4.48 -2.86 -8.37
C ILE A 179 -5.52 -2.54 -7.30
N SER A 180 -6.78 -2.85 -7.60
CA SER A 180 -7.91 -2.51 -6.73
C SER A 180 -7.82 -3.29 -5.41
N LEU A 181 -7.49 -4.58 -5.49
CA LEU A 181 -7.33 -5.43 -4.33
C LEU A 181 -6.19 -4.95 -3.41
N SER A 182 -5.04 -4.58 -3.98
CA SER A 182 -3.92 -4.02 -3.21
C SER A 182 -4.30 -2.72 -2.51
N ALA A 183 -5.02 -1.82 -3.19
CA ALA A 183 -5.50 -0.57 -2.62
C ALA A 183 -6.50 -0.81 -1.49
N THR A 184 -7.47 -1.70 -1.68
CA THR A 184 -8.46 -2.06 -0.66
C THR A 184 -7.80 -2.65 0.58
N VAL A 185 -6.85 -3.57 0.41
CA VAL A 185 -6.10 -4.16 1.53
C VAL A 185 -5.31 -3.09 2.30
N ALA A 186 -4.64 -2.18 1.59
CA ALA A 186 -3.90 -1.09 2.23
C ALA A 186 -4.82 -0.15 3.01
N LEU A 187 -5.96 0.25 2.43
CA LEU A 187 -6.91 1.14 3.06
C LEU A 187 -7.58 0.50 4.28
N LEU A 188 -8.17 -0.68 4.12
CA LEU A 188 -8.89 -1.34 5.21
C LEU A 188 -7.96 -1.65 6.38
N CYS A 189 -6.80 -2.25 6.13
CA CYS A 189 -5.93 -2.66 7.23
C CYS A 189 -5.28 -1.47 7.95
N MET A 190 -4.99 -0.36 7.26
CA MET A 190 -4.35 0.81 7.90
C MET A 190 -5.32 1.78 8.56
N PHE A 191 -6.54 1.92 8.04
CA PHE A 191 -7.51 2.92 8.51
C PHE A 191 -8.55 2.33 9.47
N THR A 192 -8.98 1.08 9.30
CA THR A 192 -9.96 0.44 10.19
C THR A 192 -9.57 0.49 11.68
N PRO A 193 -8.34 0.14 12.11
CA PRO A 193 -7.99 0.21 13.54
C PRO A 193 -8.06 1.64 14.10
N LYS A 194 -7.76 2.65 13.27
CA LYS A 194 -7.83 4.05 13.66
C LYS A 194 -9.27 4.56 13.72
N LEU A 195 -10.08 4.24 12.72
CA LEU A 195 -11.49 4.62 12.65
C LEU A 195 -12.29 3.94 13.76
N TYR A 196 -12.01 2.67 14.07
CA TYR A 196 -12.60 1.95 15.19
C TYR A 196 -12.37 2.67 16.54
N ILE A 197 -11.13 3.06 16.81
CA ILE A 197 -10.80 3.81 18.04
C ILE A 197 -11.48 5.18 18.05
N ILE A 198 -11.47 5.91 16.94
CA ILE A 198 -12.07 7.25 16.88
C ILE A 198 -13.60 7.22 17.10
N LEU A 199 -14.30 6.23 16.52
CA LEU A 199 -15.77 6.17 16.55
C LEU A 199 -16.32 5.49 17.80
N LEU A 200 -15.71 4.39 18.24
CA LEU A 200 -16.27 3.53 19.30
C LEU A 200 -15.57 3.69 20.64
N HIS A 201 -14.33 4.20 20.64
CA HIS A 201 -13.51 4.37 21.85
C HIS A 201 -12.80 5.73 21.89
N PRO A 202 -13.52 6.86 21.78
CA PRO A 202 -12.93 8.19 21.77
C PRO A 202 -12.08 8.48 23.01
N GLU A 203 -12.35 7.82 24.14
CA GLU A 203 -11.57 7.87 25.38
C GLU A 203 -10.13 7.38 25.23
N ARG A 204 -9.82 6.58 24.20
CA ARG A 204 -8.46 6.14 23.86
C ARG A 204 -7.77 7.03 22.82
N ASN A 205 -8.47 8.04 22.27
CA ASN A 205 -7.95 8.99 21.29
C ASN A 205 -7.33 10.25 21.93
N VAL A 206 -7.26 10.34 23.27
CA VAL A 206 -6.42 11.34 23.92
C VAL A 206 -4.96 11.00 23.64
N ARG A 207 -4.25 11.90 22.94
CA ARG A 207 -2.79 11.85 22.84
C ARG A 207 -2.27 11.61 24.25
N GLN A 208 -1.69 10.43 24.53
CA GLN A 208 -0.80 10.28 25.67
C GLN A 208 0.34 11.27 25.43
N SER A 209 0.15 12.47 25.97
CA SER A 209 1.17 13.49 26.09
C SER A 209 2.33 12.82 26.79
N MET A 210 3.44 12.64 26.08
CA MET A 210 4.73 12.37 26.72
C MET A 210 5.24 13.62 27.46
N MET A 211 4.39 14.24 28.27
CA MET A 211 4.74 15.28 29.22
C MET A 211 3.83 15.14 30.44
N ALA A 212 4.23 14.26 31.35
CA ALA A 212 3.89 14.38 32.75
C ALA A 212 5.16 14.15 33.56
N SER A 213 5.86 15.24 33.87
CA SER A 213 6.25 15.57 35.25
C SER A 213 7.32 16.65 35.28
N LYS A 214 6.88 17.87 35.60
CA LYS A 214 7.60 18.66 36.60
C LYS A 214 6.58 19.33 37.52
N MET A 215 5.97 18.53 38.38
CA MET A 215 5.61 19.01 39.72
C MET A 215 5.81 17.86 40.69
N MET A 216 6.55 18.19 41.73
CA MET A 216 7.21 17.32 42.68
C MET A 216 6.31 17.23 43.91
N VAL A 217 5.83 16.04 44.29
CA VAL A 217 5.30 15.77 45.63
C VAL A 217 5.60 14.31 45.98
N PRO A 218 6.26 14.01 47.12
CA PRO A 218 6.47 12.63 47.57
C PRO A 218 5.39 12.20 48.58
N LYS A 219 4.78 11.03 48.38
CA LYS A 219 4.24 10.20 49.48
C LYS A 219 3.96 8.74 49.07
N THR A 220 4.79 7.87 49.64
CA THR A 220 4.55 6.58 50.33
C THR A 220 3.33 5.69 50.03
N ASN A 221 3.66 4.41 49.76
CA ASN A 221 3.01 3.10 50.02
C ASN A 221 1.65 2.65 49.42
N SER A 222 1.77 1.45 48.82
CA SER A 222 0.87 0.27 48.83
C SER A 222 -0.13 0.06 47.68
N SER A 223 -0.17 -1.22 47.25
CA SER A 223 -1.30 -1.98 46.71
C SER A 223 -1.50 -2.03 45.18
N THR A 224 -1.06 -3.18 44.63
CA THR A 224 -1.72 -4.06 43.65
C THR A 224 -2.85 -3.49 42.79
N ALA A 225 -2.64 -3.45 41.46
CA ALA A 225 -3.73 -3.55 40.49
C ALA A 225 -3.24 -4.29 39.23
N ARG A 226 -3.76 -5.51 39.03
CA ARG A 226 -3.74 -6.21 37.75
C ARG A 226 -4.51 -5.37 36.73
N VAL A 227 -3.93 -5.18 35.55
CA VAL A 227 -4.65 -4.65 34.39
C VAL A 227 -4.98 -5.84 33.49
N ASP A 228 -6.25 -6.26 33.54
CA ASP A 228 -6.78 -7.26 32.62
C ASP A 228 -6.69 -6.75 31.18
N SER A 229 -6.13 -7.61 30.34
CA SER A 229 -5.98 -7.41 28.91
C SER A 229 -6.89 -8.38 28.18
N GLY A 230 -7.65 -7.89 27.20
CA GLY A 230 -8.17 -8.72 26.12
C GLY A 230 -9.60 -8.40 25.74
N THR A 231 -9.77 -7.64 24.65
CA THR A 231 -10.93 -7.82 23.78
C THR A 231 -10.39 -8.20 22.42
N GLN A 232 -10.49 -9.49 22.15
CA GLN A 232 -10.16 -10.15 20.90
C GLN A 232 -11.27 -9.82 19.89
N ALA A 233 -10.96 -9.04 18.86
CA ALA A 233 -11.89 -8.78 17.78
C ALA A 233 -11.80 -9.92 16.75
N ASP A 234 -12.88 -10.69 16.65
CA ASP A 234 -13.02 -11.87 15.80
C ASP A 234 -12.91 -11.56 14.31
N GLY A 235 -12.11 -12.39 13.61
CA GLY A 235 -11.73 -12.24 12.20
C GLY A 235 -12.78 -12.65 11.16
N THR A 236 -14.03 -12.87 11.56
CA THR A 236 -15.11 -13.37 10.69
C THR A 236 -15.73 -12.30 9.77
N TRP A 237 -15.64 -11.01 10.13
CA TRP A 237 -16.24 -9.91 9.36
C TRP A 237 -15.45 -9.50 8.11
N LEU A 238 -14.14 -9.77 8.06
CA LEU A 238 -13.28 -9.42 6.92
C LEU A 238 -13.49 -10.33 5.70
N SER A 239 -13.99 -11.55 5.90
CA SER A 239 -14.24 -12.51 4.82
C SER A 239 -15.41 -12.08 3.92
N ASN A 240 -16.48 -11.53 4.51
CA ASN A 240 -17.68 -11.14 3.77
C ASN A 240 -17.48 -9.94 2.82
N TYR A 241 -16.64 -8.97 3.18
CA TYR A 241 -16.34 -7.84 2.29
C TYR A 241 -15.43 -8.19 1.13
N PHE A 242 -14.53 -9.16 1.32
CA PHE A 242 -13.68 -9.69 0.26
C PHE A 242 -14.53 -10.38 -0.82
N LEU A 243 -15.58 -11.11 -0.41
CA LEU A 243 -16.55 -11.75 -1.31
C LEU A 243 -17.44 -10.74 -2.04
N VAL A 244 -17.92 -9.68 -1.37
CA VAL A 244 -18.77 -8.64 -2.02
C VAL A 244 -18.00 -7.87 -3.09
N PHE A 245 -16.73 -7.54 -2.85
CA PHE A 245 -15.90 -6.86 -3.86
C PHE A 245 -15.54 -7.78 -5.04
N PHE A 246 -15.33 -9.08 -4.79
CA PHE A 246 -15.09 -10.08 -5.84
C PHE A 246 -16.37 -10.35 -6.66
N TYR A 247 -17.54 -10.35 -6.02
CA TYR A 247 -18.84 -10.51 -6.66
C TYR A 247 -19.18 -9.32 -7.57
N PHE A 248 -18.91 -8.09 -7.13
CA PHE A 248 -19.12 -6.87 -7.92
C PHE A 248 -18.21 -6.80 -9.17
N ILE A 249 -17.01 -7.40 -9.12
CA ILE A 249 -16.11 -7.54 -10.26
C ILE A 249 -16.61 -8.63 -11.24
N LEU A 250 -17.13 -9.76 -10.73
CA LEU A 250 -17.68 -10.85 -11.55
C LEU A 250 -19.00 -10.48 -12.22
N GLU A 251 -19.84 -9.67 -11.57
CA GLU A 251 -21.12 -9.18 -12.11
C GLU A 251 -20.94 -8.16 -13.26
N LYS A 252 -19.77 -7.53 -13.37
CA LYS A 252 -19.39 -6.63 -14.48
C LYS A 252 -18.62 -7.34 -15.61
N LEU A 253 -18.40 -8.65 -15.50
CA LEU A 253 -17.72 -9.49 -16.50
C LEU A 253 -18.67 -10.46 -17.23
N LYS A 254 -19.98 -10.28 -17.07
CA LYS A 254 -21.05 -10.96 -17.82
C LYS A 254 -21.75 -9.96 -18.72
#